data_AF-A0A8B7WIW9-F1
#
_entry.id   AF-A0A8B7WIW9-F1
#
_cell.length_a   1.000
_cell.length_b   1.000
_cell.length_c   1.000
_cell.angle_alpha   90.00
_cell.angle_beta   90.00
_cell.angle_gamma   90.00
#
_symmetry.space_group_name_H-M   'P 1'
#
loop_
_entity.id
_entity.type
_entity.pdbx_description
1 polymer ?
#
loop_
_entity_poly.entity_id
_entity_poly.type
_entity_poly.pdbx_seq_one_letter_code
_entity_poly.pdbx_strand_id
1 'polypeptide(L)'
;MPSGKPRGRGAAMNLVPLETPSGSAPRSRHVTAGCGGAGRVVQRRTGPRRTTGGMEATLEQHLEDTMKNPSIVGVLCTDSQGLNLGCRGTLSDEHAGVISVLAQQAAKLTSDPTDIPVVCLESDNGNIMIQKHDGITVAVHKMAS
;
A
#
# COMPACT_ATOMS: atom_id res chain seq x y z
N MET A 1 27.63 47.52 16.54
CA MET A 1 26.43 47.55 15.67
C MET A 1 26.63 46.60 14.50
N PRO A 2 26.14 45.35 14.53
CA PRO A 2 25.99 44.54 13.32
C PRO A 2 24.52 44.52 12.88
N SER A 3 24.27 44.82 11.61
CA SER A 3 22.96 44.68 10.97
C SER A 3 22.76 43.21 10.55
N GLY A 4 21.57 42.68 10.81
CA GLY A 4 21.19 41.30 10.53
C GLY A 4 19.79 41.23 9.93
N LYS A 5 19.70 40.63 8.75
CA LYS A 5 18.59 40.57 7.78
C LYS A 5 17.31 39.89 8.33
N PRO A 6 16.10 40.29 7.91
CA PRO A 6 14.85 39.68 8.40
C PRO A 6 14.66 38.26 7.83
N ARG A 7 14.31 37.31 8.72
CA ARG A 7 13.96 35.92 8.37
C ARG A 7 12.51 35.85 7.88
N GLY A 8 12.32 35.06 6.83
CA GLY A 8 11.08 34.95 6.05
C GLY A 8 9.89 34.39 6.82
N ARG A 9 8.71 34.73 6.30
CA ARG A 9 7.38 34.31 6.74
C ARG A 9 7.24 32.79 6.72
N GLY A 10 6.94 32.19 7.86
CA GLY A 10 6.42 30.82 7.93
C GLY A 10 5.00 30.77 7.35
N ALA A 11 4.77 29.86 6.43
CA ALA A 11 3.43 29.56 5.93
C ALA A 11 2.65 28.79 7.01
N ALA A 12 1.50 29.30 7.41
CA ALA A 12 0.58 28.62 8.29
C ALA A 12 -0.10 27.47 7.52
N MET A 13 0.08 26.24 7.98
CA MET A 13 -0.69 25.09 7.50
C MET A 13 -2.06 25.09 8.20
N ASN A 14 -3.12 25.25 7.41
CA ASN A 14 -4.50 25.18 7.87
C ASN A 14 -4.84 23.74 8.26
N LEU A 15 -5.08 23.50 9.55
CA LEU A 15 -5.67 22.27 10.07
C LEU A 15 -7.18 22.32 9.84
N VAL A 16 -7.72 21.35 9.11
CA VAL A 16 -9.16 21.14 8.94
C VAL A 16 -9.65 20.24 10.10
N PRO A 17 -10.67 20.62 10.88
CA PRO A 17 -11.25 19.74 11.88
C PRO A 17 -12.03 18.58 11.24
N LEU A 18 -11.84 17.38 11.77
CA LEU A 18 -12.58 16.18 11.39
C LEU A 18 -13.96 16.21 12.08
N GLU A 19 -15.03 16.52 11.33
CA GLU A 19 -16.39 16.44 11.84
C GLU A 19 -16.91 14.99 11.83
N THR A 20 -17.46 14.56 12.97
CA THR A 20 -18.10 13.25 13.17
C THR A 20 -19.54 13.27 12.63
N PRO A 21 -20.01 12.28 11.84
CA PRO A 21 -21.40 12.24 11.42
C PRO A 21 -22.31 11.77 12.56
N SER A 22 -23.14 12.70 13.05
CA SER A 22 -24.32 12.45 13.88
C SER A 22 -25.42 11.76 13.06
N GLY A 23 -26.12 10.82 13.67
CA GLY A 23 -27.02 9.86 13.02
C GLY A 23 -28.34 10.41 12.48
N SER A 24 -28.96 9.60 11.61
CA SER A 24 -30.39 9.72 11.27
C SER A 24 -31.01 8.35 10.92
N ALA A 25 -32.29 8.21 11.27
CA ALA A 25 -33.09 6.99 11.40
C ALA A 25 -33.54 6.34 10.06
N PRO A 26 -34.05 5.09 10.07
CA PRO A 26 -34.30 4.32 8.85
C PRO A 26 -35.65 4.66 8.21
N ARG A 27 -35.68 4.77 6.87
CA ARG A 27 -36.94 4.84 6.10
C ARG A 27 -37.14 3.57 5.29
N SER A 28 -38.18 2.85 5.67
CA SER A 28 -38.78 1.70 4.99
C SER A 28 -39.14 2.02 3.53
N ARG A 29 -38.82 1.11 2.61
CA ARG A 29 -39.42 1.07 1.27
C ARG A 29 -39.85 -0.35 0.94
N HIS A 30 -41.12 -0.43 0.58
CA HIS A 30 -41.88 -1.62 0.22
C HIS A 30 -41.26 -2.41 -0.94
N VAL A 31 -41.32 -3.73 -0.83
CA VAL A 31 -41.03 -4.69 -1.90
C VAL A 31 -42.32 -4.96 -2.66
N THR A 32 -42.35 -4.65 -3.95
CA THR A 32 -43.35 -5.15 -4.89
C THR A 32 -42.68 -6.17 -5.80
N ALA A 33 -43.18 -7.40 -5.78
CA ALA A 33 -42.75 -8.48 -6.66
C ALA A 33 -43.36 -8.30 -8.06
N GLY A 34 -42.57 -8.59 -9.10
CA GLY A 34 -43.02 -8.73 -10.48
C GLY A 34 -42.18 -9.79 -11.19
N CYS A 35 -42.82 -10.93 -11.49
CA CYS A 35 -42.26 -12.01 -12.30
C CYS A 35 -42.33 -11.67 -13.80
N GLY A 36 -41.39 -12.20 -14.59
CA GLY A 36 -41.48 -12.28 -16.06
C GLY A 36 -40.13 -12.52 -16.71
N GLY A 37 -39.93 -13.70 -17.31
CA GLY A 37 -38.66 -14.14 -17.90
C GLY A 37 -38.46 -13.75 -19.37
N ALA A 38 -37.25 -13.99 -19.88
CA ALA A 38 -36.93 -14.42 -21.25
C ALA A 38 -35.40 -14.38 -21.43
N GLY A 39 -34.84 -15.41 -22.07
CA GLY A 39 -33.41 -15.56 -22.29
C GLY A 39 -32.79 -14.44 -23.12
N ARG A 40 -31.57 -14.06 -22.76
CA ARG A 40 -30.67 -13.30 -23.62
C ARG A 40 -29.24 -13.77 -23.36
N VAL A 41 -28.57 -14.25 -24.41
CA VAL A 41 -27.13 -14.50 -24.43
C VAL A 41 -26.45 -13.15 -24.17
N VAL A 42 -25.95 -12.95 -22.95
CA VAL A 42 -25.12 -11.79 -22.62
C VAL A 42 -23.70 -12.11 -23.07
N GLN A 43 -23.29 -11.51 -24.19
CA GLN A 43 -21.87 -11.34 -24.50
C GLN A 43 -21.19 -10.72 -23.27
N ARG A 44 -20.24 -11.46 -22.68
CA ARG A 44 -19.34 -10.96 -21.64
C ARG A 44 -18.49 -9.84 -22.22
N ARG A 45 -19.02 -8.62 -22.20
CA ARG A 45 -18.21 -7.41 -22.34
C ARG A 45 -17.35 -7.34 -21.08
N THR A 46 -16.07 -7.65 -21.21
CA THR A 46 -15.05 -7.29 -20.23
C THR A 46 -14.90 -5.78 -20.23
N GLY A 47 -15.85 -5.09 -19.59
CA GLY A 47 -15.68 -3.69 -19.21
C GLY A 47 -14.61 -3.58 -18.12
N PRO A 48 -14.02 -2.38 -17.92
CA PRO A 48 -13.14 -2.16 -16.80
C PRO A 48 -13.92 -2.45 -15.52
N ARG A 49 -13.46 -3.48 -14.79
CA ARG A 49 -14.03 -3.88 -13.50
C ARG A 49 -13.94 -2.66 -12.60
N ARG A 50 -15.08 -2.02 -12.34
CA ARG A 50 -15.20 -1.05 -11.26
C ARG A 50 -14.87 -1.82 -9.98
N THR A 51 -13.69 -1.59 -9.43
CA THR A 51 -13.36 -2.01 -8.08
C THR A 51 -14.32 -1.27 -7.16
N THR A 52 -15.40 -1.93 -6.77
CA THR A 52 -16.13 -1.59 -5.55
C THR A 52 -15.08 -1.62 -4.44
N GLY A 53 -14.63 -0.43 -4.02
CA GLY A 53 -13.43 -0.29 -3.18
C GLY A 53 -13.58 -1.04 -1.86
N GLY A 54 -12.84 -2.13 -1.71
CA GLY A 54 -12.56 -2.74 -0.42
C GLY A 54 -11.60 -1.87 0.40
N MET A 55 -11.40 -2.23 1.67
CA MET A 55 -10.44 -1.52 2.54
C MET A 55 -9.01 -1.60 1.99
N GLU A 56 -8.70 -2.66 1.24
CA GLU A 56 -7.41 -2.91 0.60
C GLU A 56 -7.19 -2.14 -0.70
N ALA A 57 -8.23 -1.51 -1.27
CA ALA A 57 -8.19 -0.97 -2.63
C ALA A 57 -7.06 0.05 -2.85
N THR A 58 -6.74 0.87 -1.84
CA THR A 58 -5.64 1.84 -1.93
C THR A 58 -4.27 1.16 -1.94
N LEU A 59 -4.06 0.13 -1.13
CA LEU A 59 -2.82 -0.63 -1.10
C LEU A 59 -2.64 -1.38 -2.44
N GLU A 60 -3.69 -2.07 -2.88
CA GLU A 60 -3.69 -2.79 -4.16
C GLU A 60 -3.36 -1.87 -5.33
N GLN A 61 -3.95 -0.67 -5.38
CA GLN A 61 -3.62 0.33 -6.39
C GLN A 61 -2.16 0.77 -6.33
N HIS A 62 -1.60 0.94 -5.12
CA HIS A 62 -0.21 1.31 -4.97
C HIS A 62 0.74 0.22 -5.47
N LEU A 63 0.45 -1.06 -5.16
CA LEU A 63 1.24 -2.20 -5.64
C LEU A 63 1.23 -2.26 -7.18
N GLU A 64 0.06 -2.06 -7.81
CA GLU A 64 -0.04 -1.98 -9.28
C GLU A 64 0.76 -0.80 -9.84
N ASP A 65 0.70 0.37 -9.20
CA ASP A 65 1.43 1.55 -9.64
C ASP A 65 2.95 1.36 -9.53
N THR A 66 3.45 0.70 -8.48
CA THR A 66 4.86 0.36 -8.32
C THR A 66 5.34 -0.58 -9.45
N MET A 67 4.53 -1.57 -9.81
CA MET A 67 4.85 -2.52 -10.89
C MET A 67 4.86 -1.90 -12.29
N LYS A 68 4.36 -0.66 -12.47
CA LYS A 68 4.48 0.07 -13.76
C LYS A 68 5.92 0.46 -14.07
N ASN A 69 6.81 0.50 -13.09
CA ASN A 69 8.23 0.72 -13.34
C ASN A 69 8.84 -0.52 -14.00
N PRO A 70 9.40 -0.43 -15.22
CA PRO A 70 9.89 -1.60 -15.96
C PRO A 70 11.09 -2.30 -15.30
N SER A 71 11.80 -1.62 -14.40
CA SER A 71 12.89 -2.24 -13.64
C SER A 71 12.41 -3.02 -12.41
N ILE A 72 11.15 -2.83 -11.98
CA ILE A 72 10.56 -3.52 -10.83
C ILE A 72 9.81 -4.75 -11.34
N VAL A 73 10.23 -5.91 -10.85
CA VAL A 73 9.65 -7.21 -11.23
C VAL A 73 8.91 -7.87 -10.08
N GLY A 74 8.90 -7.27 -8.89
CA GLY A 74 8.08 -7.72 -7.78
C GLY A 74 8.01 -6.72 -6.64
N VAL A 75 6.90 -6.75 -5.90
CA VAL A 75 6.70 -5.95 -4.69
C VAL A 75 5.87 -6.75 -3.69
N LEU A 76 6.16 -6.63 -2.40
CA LEU A 76 5.40 -7.27 -1.32
C LEU A 76 5.34 -6.36 -0.10
N CYS A 77 4.18 -6.28 0.53
CA CYS A 77 3.96 -5.64 1.82
C CYS A 77 3.55 -6.70 2.85
N THR A 78 4.24 -6.74 4.00
CA THR A 78 3.92 -7.65 5.11
C THR A 78 3.81 -6.88 6.42
N ASP A 79 3.05 -7.40 7.38
CA ASP A 79 3.06 -6.89 8.74
C ASP A 79 4.27 -7.40 9.55
N SER A 80 4.36 -6.96 10.80
CA SER A 80 5.40 -7.38 11.76
C SER A 80 5.38 -8.88 12.13
N GLN A 81 4.29 -9.59 11.86
CA GLN A 81 4.16 -11.03 12.14
C GLN A 81 4.51 -11.88 10.92
N GLY A 82 4.86 -11.26 9.78
CA GLY A 82 5.12 -11.95 8.53
C GLY A 82 3.85 -12.36 7.78
N LEU A 83 2.70 -11.72 8.07
CA LEU A 83 1.47 -11.94 7.31
C LEU A 83 1.45 -11.02 6.09
N ASN A 84 1.21 -11.60 4.92
CA ASN A 84 1.13 -10.85 3.67
C ASN A 84 -0.08 -9.90 3.69
N LEU A 85 0.16 -8.64 3.38
CA LEU A 85 -0.86 -7.60 3.19
C LEU A 85 -1.19 -7.39 1.71
N GLY A 86 -0.29 -7.80 0.82
CA GLY A 86 -0.46 -7.73 -0.63
C GLY A 86 0.88 -7.85 -1.35
N CYS A 87 0.89 -8.55 -2.49
CA CYS A 87 2.10 -8.74 -3.29
C CYS A 87 1.79 -8.74 -4.80
N ARG A 88 2.83 -8.53 -5.62
CA ARG A 88 2.81 -8.60 -7.09
C ARG A 88 4.12 -9.11 -7.65
N GLY A 89 4.04 -9.73 -8.82
CA GLY A 89 5.20 -10.17 -9.60
C GLY A 89 5.92 -11.34 -8.95
N THR A 90 7.25 -11.22 -8.84
CA THR A 90 8.16 -12.27 -8.37
C THR A 90 8.13 -12.52 -6.86
N LEU A 91 7.52 -11.62 -6.07
CA LEU A 91 7.34 -11.81 -4.63
C LEU A 91 5.92 -12.32 -4.35
N SER A 92 5.84 -13.43 -3.63
CA SER A 92 4.62 -14.16 -3.26
C SER A 92 4.47 -14.28 -1.74
N ASP A 93 3.30 -14.75 -1.27
CA ASP A 93 2.96 -14.94 0.15
C ASP A 93 4.02 -15.68 0.97
N GLU A 94 4.70 -16.66 0.36
CA GLU A 94 5.72 -17.47 1.04
C GLU A 94 6.93 -16.65 1.52
N HIS A 95 7.17 -15.48 0.91
CA HIS A 95 8.29 -14.62 1.23
C HIS A 95 8.01 -13.68 2.41
N ALA A 96 6.76 -13.47 2.80
CA ALA A 96 6.37 -12.48 3.81
C ALA A 96 7.08 -12.70 5.16
N GLY A 97 7.16 -13.97 5.61
CA GLY A 97 7.82 -14.33 6.86
C GLY A 97 9.32 -14.03 6.86
N VAL A 98 10.05 -14.35 5.78
CA VAL A 98 11.50 -14.08 5.72
C VAL A 98 11.78 -12.58 5.58
N ILE A 99 10.96 -11.86 4.81
CA ILE A 99 11.09 -10.41 4.62
C ILE A 99 10.92 -9.67 5.94
N SER A 100 9.90 -10.01 6.73
CA SER A 100 9.64 -9.35 8.02
C SER A 100 10.78 -9.61 9.01
N VAL A 101 11.28 -10.86 9.09
CA VAL A 101 12.37 -11.25 9.98
C VAL A 101 13.69 -10.57 9.61
N LEU A 102 14.03 -10.48 8.32
CA LEU A 102 15.24 -9.80 7.87
C LEU A 102 15.24 -8.32 8.29
N ALA A 103 14.12 -7.61 8.11
CA ALA A 103 14.00 -6.22 8.53
C ALA A 103 14.11 -6.07 10.06
N GLN A 104 13.49 -6.97 10.82
CA GLN A 104 13.59 -6.99 12.29
C GLN A 104 15.00 -7.30 12.79
N GLN A 105 15.74 -8.16 12.10
CA GLN A 105 17.12 -8.45 12.43
C GLN A 105 18.03 -7.26 12.12
N ALA A 106 17.84 -6.61 10.97
CA ALA A 106 18.61 -5.42 10.61
C ALA A 106 18.38 -4.26 11.56
N ALA A 107 17.15 -4.05 12.04
CA ALA A 107 16.85 -3.01 13.03
C ALA A 107 17.62 -3.17 14.36
N LYS A 108 18.12 -4.38 14.68
CA LYS A 108 18.95 -4.62 15.88
C LYS A 108 20.40 -4.17 15.72
N LEU A 109 20.82 -3.82 14.50
CA LEU A 109 22.18 -3.37 14.21
C LEU A 109 22.40 -1.90 14.60
N THR A 110 21.34 -1.17 14.90
CA THR A 110 21.38 0.23 15.31
C THR A 110 20.62 0.41 16.63
N SER A 111 21.15 1.28 17.48
CA SER A 111 20.51 1.63 18.75
C SER A 111 19.54 2.80 18.61
N ASP A 112 19.61 3.52 17.50
CA ASP A 112 18.72 4.64 17.21
C ASP A 112 17.45 4.11 16.52
N PRO A 113 16.26 4.19 17.15
CA PRO A 113 15.03 3.69 16.56
C PRO A 113 14.55 4.52 15.36
N THR A 114 15.17 5.67 15.09
CA THR A 114 14.86 6.51 13.91
C THR A 114 15.73 6.16 12.70
N ASP A 115 16.84 5.47 12.93
CA ASP A 115 17.72 4.94 11.89
C ASP A 115 17.14 3.61 11.38
N ILE A 116 16.32 3.67 10.34
CA ILE A 116 15.67 2.46 9.79
C ILE A 116 16.48 1.92 8.60
N PRO A 117 17.21 0.80 8.77
CA PRO A 117 18.07 0.27 7.72
C PRO A 117 17.26 -0.27 6.53
N VAL A 118 17.87 -0.19 5.35
CA VAL A 118 17.43 -0.94 4.16
C VAL A 118 18.28 -2.20 4.06
N VAL A 119 17.64 -3.37 3.99
CA VAL A 119 18.32 -4.63 3.69
C VAL A 119 18.31 -4.85 2.19
N CYS A 120 19.47 -5.02 1.59
CA CYS A 120 19.61 -5.35 0.17
C CYS A 120 20.15 -6.77 0.02
N LEU A 121 19.37 -7.64 -0.63
CA LEU A 121 19.84 -8.94 -1.09
C LEU A 121 20.20 -8.82 -2.57
N GLU A 122 21.45 -9.07 -2.91
CA GLU A 122 21.97 -8.88 -4.27
C GLU A 122 22.38 -10.23 -4.87
N SER A 123 21.98 -10.44 -6.11
CA SER A 123 22.29 -11.64 -6.89
C SER A 123 22.33 -11.32 -8.38
N ASP A 124 22.69 -12.29 -9.20
CA ASP A 124 22.63 -12.19 -10.66
C ASP A 124 21.21 -11.94 -11.18
N ASN A 125 20.18 -12.24 -10.38
CA ASN A 125 18.78 -12.01 -10.68
C ASN A 125 18.30 -10.57 -10.35
N GLY A 126 19.19 -9.71 -9.86
CA GLY A 126 18.86 -8.37 -9.38
C GLY A 126 18.84 -8.25 -7.87
N ASN A 127 18.21 -7.19 -7.38
CA ASN A 127 18.28 -6.75 -6.00
C ASN A 127 16.89 -6.79 -5.36
N ILE A 128 16.80 -7.40 -4.17
CA ILE A 128 15.62 -7.28 -3.31
C ILE A 128 15.95 -6.28 -2.21
N MET A 129 15.25 -5.15 -2.21
CA MET A 129 15.38 -4.08 -1.22
C MET A 129 14.24 -4.20 -0.22
N ILE A 130 14.55 -4.33 1.07
CA ILE A 130 13.60 -4.50 2.16
C ILE A 130 13.74 -3.36 3.15
N GLN A 131 12.63 -2.68 3.46
CA GLN A 131 12.61 -1.62 4.46
C GLN A 131 11.35 -1.71 5.32
N LYS A 132 11.52 -1.51 6.63
CA LYS A 132 10.43 -1.40 7.58
C LYS A 132 9.96 0.05 7.68
N HIS A 133 8.66 0.26 7.83
CA HIS A 133 8.07 1.53 8.19
C HIS A 133 6.95 1.26 9.20
N ASP A 134 7.18 1.64 10.46
CA ASP A 134 6.28 1.31 11.58
C ASP A 134 5.96 -0.19 11.66
N GLY A 135 4.68 -0.58 11.53
CA GLY A 135 4.22 -1.96 11.61
C GLY A 135 4.28 -2.73 10.28
N ILE A 136 4.71 -2.10 9.19
CA ILE A 136 4.71 -2.67 7.83
C ILE A 136 6.14 -2.80 7.34
N THR A 137 6.45 -3.89 6.65
CA THR A 137 7.70 -4.08 5.92
C THR A 137 7.40 -4.22 4.44
N VAL A 138 8.12 -3.46 3.62
CA VAL A 138 7.98 -3.47 2.15
C VAL A 138 9.24 -4.07 1.55
N ALA A 139 9.06 -4.97 0.59
CA ALA A 139 10.12 -5.51 -0.24
C ALA A 139 9.87 -5.15 -1.71
N VAL A 140 10.91 -4.73 -2.41
CA VAL A 140 10.90 -4.43 -3.85
C VAL A 140 11.99 -5.24 -4.53
N HIS A 141 11.61 -6.08 -5.48
CA HIS A 141 12.54 -6.80 -6.34
C HIS A 141 12.75 -6.02 -7.64
N LYS A 142 13.97 -5.53 -7.81
CA LYS A 142 14.39 -4.69 -8.93
C LYS A 142 15.50 -5.38 -9.72
N MET A 143 15.34 -5.45 -11.04
CA MET A 143 16.42 -5.94 -11.92
C MET A 143 17.59 -4.97 -11.90
N ALA A 144 18.82 -5.51 -11.85
CA ALA A 144 20.01 -4.73 -12.11
C ALA A 144 19.95 -4.19 -13.56
N SER A 145 20.29 -2.91 -13.75
CA SER A 145 20.29 -2.23 -15.06
C SER A 145 21.68 -2.22 -15.68
#